data_AF-A0A7S1ZRL5-F1
#
_entry.id   AF-A0A7S1ZRL5-F1
#
_cell.length_a   1.000
_cell.length_b   1.000
_cell.length_c   1.000
_cell.angle_alpha   90.00
_cell.angle_beta   90.00
_cell.angle_gamma   90.00
#
_symmetry.space_group_name_H-M   'P 1'
#
loop_
_entity.id
_entity.type
_entity.pdbx_description
1 polymer ?
#
loop_
_entity_poly.entity_id
_entity_poly.type
_entity_poly.pdbx_seq_one_letter_code
_entity_poly.pdbx_strand_id
1 'polypeptide(L)'
;MPVATMSSSRRSDPMSAAFHAALNCAGTAYAFVMYHYYNHKTEFVLGCVLTVCVTFAITEIVAHERASKFVDPQFHDWTAITSSMDLKLGQVDHWCLKGGDEKCRCDDPLTPSARGEAKGWAKAHQMNVKAIRHVLAMEAEAENFEEYEADAADGNAGSNENWWEAGNDFVDDWNGAAEEEALGQGAYYGGAYGTPEMEEYDLDVVFLGDSITERLTGRFAGKEDVFPDVARFFEKKYKKDLGGSFEGLALGIAGDTSPNLLYRLVHGEMPPDLNPRVWWVTIGTNDLLRTQCSEEITLMGILRILEEIVRQKPDAAIVVNSILPATRAKDGYLDTVGKRKNGKRANDSFWPSIAAVNKQLEKFASKHPRIKYFDATDAFVEKRGSNIFIDRTLYDKDGIHPNIAGYKMWDKLIAKKLDSLVAKKDEEEQEKHWQHEQAAAKAEKGGEGGNEDEPYYGYYDGDDYVTGDYDFLTDDLYWAGGDDDWLFAGQDGD
;
A
#
# COMPACT_ATOMS: atom_id res chain seq x y z
N MET A 1 -91.70 -3.69 -52.32
CA MET A 1 -90.83 -2.92 -53.25
C MET A 1 -90.99 -1.43 -52.94
N PRO A 2 -89.91 -0.63 -52.98
CA PRO A 2 -89.19 -0.09 -51.81
C PRO A 2 -89.37 1.44 -51.64
N VAL A 3 -88.85 2.10 -50.60
CA VAL A 3 -87.51 2.74 -50.59
C VAL A 3 -86.92 2.74 -49.16
N ALA A 4 -85.72 2.20 -49.00
CA ALA A 4 -84.86 2.42 -47.84
C ALA A 4 -83.68 3.31 -48.25
N THR A 5 -83.50 4.42 -47.56
CA THR A 5 -82.41 5.37 -47.73
C THR A 5 -81.12 4.83 -47.09
N MET A 6 -80.07 4.60 -47.89
CA MET A 6 -78.72 4.33 -47.39
C MET A 6 -78.02 5.66 -47.04
N SER A 7 -77.69 5.84 -45.76
CA SER A 7 -76.73 6.82 -45.29
C SER A 7 -75.33 6.21 -45.34
N SER A 8 -74.45 6.81 -46.14
CA SER A 8 -73.03 6.45 -46.27
C SER A 8 -72.22 7.26 -45.26
N SER A 9 -71.81 6.63 -44.15
CA SER A 9 -70.80 7.21 -43.26
C SER A 9 -69.40 6.88 -43.78
N ARG A 10 -68.71 7.86 -44.37
CA ARG A 10 -67.26 7.78 -44.63
C ARG A 10 -66.52 7.74 -43.29
N ARG A 11 -65.85 6.64 -42.98
CA ARG A 11 -64.80 6.61 -41.94
C ARG A 11 -63.57 7.33 -42.50
N SER A 12 -63.13 8.40 -41.84
CA SER A 12 -61.88 9.10 -42.11
C SER A 12 -60.69 8.27 -41.63
N ASP A 13 -59.70 8.10 -42.51
CA ASP A 13 -58.51 7.27 -42.31
C ASP A 13 -57.49 7.97 -41.37
N PRO A 14 -57.19 7.44 -40.17
CA PRO A 14 -56.39 8.15 -39.15
C PRO A 14 -54.94 8.44 -39.56
N MET A 15 -54.38 7.68 -40.51
CA MET A 15 -53.02 7.92 -41.04
C MET A 15 -52.93 9.22 -41.86
N SER A 16 -53.99 9.58 -42.59
CA SER A 16 -54.06 10.82 -43.39
C SER A 16 -54.16 12.05 -42.49
N ALA A 17 -54.91 11.97 -41.39
CA ALA A 17 -55.07 13.08 -40.44
C ALA A 17 -53.76 13.42 -39.72
N ALA A 18 -52.99 12.41 -39.31
CA ALA A 18 -51.68 12.62 -38.66
C ALA A 18 -50.64 13.23 -39.62
N PHE A 19 -50.63 12.79 -40.88
CA PHE A 19 -49.75 13.35 -41.91
C PHE A 19 -50.06 14.81 -42.22
N HIS A 20 -51.35 15.17 -42.36
CA HIS A 20 -51.77 16.56 -42.56
C HIS A 20 -51.49 17.44 -41.33
N ALA A 21 -51.65 16.92 -40.11
CA ALA A 21 -51.29 17.64 -38.90
C ALA A 21 -49.78 17.92 -38.82
N ALA A 22 -48.93 16.94 -39.16
CA ALA A 22 -47.47 17.12 -39.19
C ALA A 22 -47.03 18.14 -40.26
N LEU A 23 -47.62 18.10 -41.46
CA LEU A 23 -47.37 19.07 -42.53
C LEU A 23 -47.81 20.49 -42.14
N ASN A 24 -48.95 20.63 -41.47
CA ASN A 24 -49.41 21.92 -40.98
C ASN A 24 -48.49 22.46 -39.87
N CYS A 25 -48.05 21.63 -38.92
CA CYS A 25 -47.09 22.04 -37.88
C CYS A 25 -45.75 22.49 -38.48
N ALA A 26 -45.22 21.74 -39.44
CA ALA A 26 -43.97 22.10 -40.13
C ALA A 26 -44.12 23.38 -40.96
N GLY A 27 -45.25 23.54 -41.66
CA GLY A 27 -45.58 24.76 -42.41
C GLY A 27 -45.71 25.98 -41.53
N THR A 28 -46.37 25.86 -40.36
CA THR A 28 -46.49 26.97 -39.40
C THR A 28 -45.16 27.33 -38.76
N ALA A 29 -44.31 26.35 -38.44
CA ALA A 29 -42.97 26.59 -37.91
C ALA A 29 -42.08 27.29 -38.94
N TYR A 30 -42.14 26.86 -40.21
CA TYR A 30 -41.42 27.49 -41.30
C TYR A 30 -41.89 28.94 -41.52
N ALA A 31 -43.19 29.19 -41.55
CA ALA A 31 -43.73 30.54 -41.69
C ALA A 31 -43.33 31.45 -40.53
N PHE A 32 -43.33 30.94 -39.29
CA PHE A 32 -42.88 31.67 -38.10
C PHE A 32 -41.39 32.02 -38.18
N VAL A 33 -40.54 31.07 -38.55
CA VAL A 33 -39.09 31.27 -38.75
C VAL A 33 -38.85 32.32 -39.83
N MET A 34 -39.53 32.21 -40.97
CA MET A 34 -39.36 33.17 -42.07
C MET A 34 -39.87 34.56 -41.68
N TYR A 35 -41.02 34.68 -41.02
CA TYR A 35 -41.55 35.96 -40.56
C TYR A 35 -40.58 36.70 -39.63
N HIS A 36 -40.03 36.00 -38.62
CA HIS A 36 -39.08 36.60 -37.70
C HIS A 36 -37.71 36.84 -38.35
N TYR A 37 -37.26 35.98 -39.27
CA TYR A 37 -36.03 36.20 -40.03
C TYR A 37 -36.10 37.44 -40.94
N TYR A 38 -37.25 37.75 -41.55
CA TYR A 38 -37.36 38.92 -42.43
C TYR A 38 -37.67 40.22 -41.68
N ASN A 39 -38.53 40.18 -40.65
CA ASN A 39 -39.02 41.39 -39.98
C ASN A 39 -38.26 41.73 -38.68
N HIS A 40 -37.60 40.76 -38.06
CA HIS A 40 -37.00 40.87 -36.72
C HIS A 40 -35.58 40.28 -36.69
N LYS A 41 -34.76 40.60 -37.70
CA LYS A 41 -33.43 39.99 -37.95
C LYS A 41 -32.53 39.93 -36.72
N THR A 42 -32.38 41.04 -35.99
CA THR A 42 -31.48 41.13 -34.84
C THR A 42 -31.96 40.25 -33.69
N GLU A 43 -33.26 40.27 -33.40
CA GLU A 43 -33.88 39.47 -32.33
C GLU A 43 -33.85 37.98 -32.66
N PHE A 44 -34.07 37.63 -33.93
CA PHE A 44 -33.97 36.25 -34.41
C PHE A 44 -32.55 35.70 -34.29
N VAL A 45 -31.53 36.46 -34.72
CA VAL A 45 -30.12 36.05 -34.61
C VAL A 45 -29.70 35.92 -33.14
N LEU A 46 -30.07 36.85 -32.28
CA LEU A 46 -29.80 36.77 -30.84
C LEU A 46 -30.50 35.57 -30.20
N GLY A 47 -31.74 35.27 -30.60
CA GLY A 47 -32.47 34.08 -30.16
C GLY A 47 -31.79 32.77 -30.58
N CYS A 48 -31.28 32.70 -31.81
CA CYS A 48 -30.51 31.53 -32.28
C CYS A 48 -29.20 31.36 -31.50
N VAL A 49 -28.45 32.44 -31.28
CA VAL A 49 -27.20 32.41 -30.50
C VAL A 49 -27.49 31.97 -29.06
N LEU A 50 -28.50 32.56 -28.40
CA LEU A 50 -28.90 32.17 -27.06
C LEU A 50 -29.31 30.70 -26.99
N THR A 51 -30.08 30.22 -27.98
CA THR A 51 -30.48 28.81 -28.03
C THR A 51 -29.25 27.91 -28.14
N VAL A 52 -28.29 28.21 -29.03
CA VAL A 52 -27.05 27.44 -29.15
C VAL A 52 -26.26 27.45 -27.85
N CYS A 53 -26.06 28.61 -27.22
CA CYS A 53 -25.36 28.72 -25.94
C CYS A 53 -26.05 27.93 -24.82
N VAL A 54 -27.37 28.03 -24.70
CA VAL A 54 -28.16 27.27 -23.71
C VAL A 54 -28.10 25.78 -24.01
N THR A 55 -28.15 25.38 -25.28
CA THR A 55 -28.04 23.96 -25.65
C THR A 55 -26.66 23.42 -25.30
N PHE A 56 -25.58 24.16 -25.59
CA PHE A 56 -24.21 23.81 -25.20
C PHE A 56 -24.08 23.71 -23.68
N ALA A 57 -24.56 24.71 -22.94
CA ALA A 57 -24.55 24.71 -21.48
C ALA A 57 -25.35 23.52 -20.90
N ILE A 58 -26.53 23.23 -21.45
CA ILE A 58 -27.32 22.05 -21.04
C ILE A 58 -26.61 20.76 -21.43
N THR A 59 -25.99 20.65 -22.60
CA THR A 59 -25.23 19.44 -22.96
C THR A 59 -23.99 19.25 -22.09
N GLU A 60 -23.31 20.32 -21.68
CA GLU A 60 -22.22 20.24 -20.70
C GLU A 60 -22.73 19.88 -19.31
N ILE A 61 -23.84 20.47 -18.85
CA ILE A 61 -24.47 20.10 -17.57
C ILE A 61 -24.93 18.65 -17.59
N VAL A 62 -25.55 18.19 -18.68
CA VAL A 62 -26.01 16.79 -18.83
C VAL A 62 -24.84 15.83 -19.02
N ALA A 63 -23.75 16.25 -19.66
CA ALA A 63 -22.52 15.46 -19.76
C ALA A 63 -21.81 15.37 -18.41
N HIS A 64 -21.75 16.47 -17.66
CA HIS A 64 -21.22 16.54 -16.30
C HIS A 64 -22.06 15.70 -15.33
N GLU A 65 -23.39 15.79 -15.39
CA GLU A 65 -24.32 14.93 -14.62
C GLU A 65 -24.24 13.45 -15.03
N ARG A 66 -23.86 13.13 -16.27
CA ARG A 66 -23.62 11.74 -16.71
C ARG A 66 -22.26 11.22 -16.26
N ALA A 67 -21.26 12.08 -16.14
CA ALA A 67 -19.95 11.76 -15.56
C ALA A 67 -20.02 11.66 -14.02
N SER A 68 -20.88 12.44 -13.37
CA SER A 68 -20.97 12.56 -11.90
C SER A 68 -21.93 11.56 -11.22
N LYS A 69 -22.29 10.44 -11.87
CA LYS A 69 -23.16 9.41 -11.24
C LYS A 69 -22.43 8.45 -10.30
N PHE A 70 -21.13 8.65 -10.12
CA PHE A 70 -20.42 8.21 -8.94
C PHE A 70 -20.54 9.33 -7.90
N VAL A 71 -21.26 9.07 -6.81
CA VAL A 71 -21.06 9.85 -5.59
C VAL A 71 -19.65 9.47 -5.16
N ASP A 72 -18.68 10.36 -5.38
CA ASP A 72 -17.33 10.21 -4.83
C ASP A 72 -17.49 9.87 -3.34
N PRO A 73 -16.98 8.73 -2.86
CA PRO A 73 -17.02 8.42 -1.44
C PRO A 73 -16.48 9.63 -0.72
N GLN A 74 -17.28 10.20 0.18
CA GLN A 74 -16.78 11.27 1.02
C GLN A 74 -15.76 10.63 1.96
N PHE A 75 -14.51 11.04 1.82
CA PHE A 75 -13.46 10.71 2.76
C PHE A 75 -13.23 11.93 3.63
N HIS A 76 -13.02 11.68 4.92
CA HIS A 76 -12.34 12.65 5.76
C HIS A 76 -10.91 12.83 5.27
N ASP A 77 -10.35 14.02 5.50
CA ASP A 77 -8.97 14.30 5.13
C ASP A 77 -8.02 13.71 6.17
N TRP A 78 -7.56 12.50 5.89
CA TRP A 78 -6.64 11.74 6.75
C TRP A 78 -5.16 12.08 6.51
N THR A 79 -4.84 13.07 5.67
CA THR A 79 -3.44 13.39 5.34
C THR A 79 -2.65 13.99 6.50
N ALA A 80 -3.33 14.57 7.48
CA ALA A 80 -2.73 15.19 8.65
C ALA A 80 -2.53 14.21 9.83
N ILE A 81 -2.90 12.94 9.70
CA ILE A 81 -2.67 11.93 10.74
C ILE A 81 -1.18 11.81 10.99
N THR A 82 -0.76 11.91 12.24
CA THR A 82 0.61 11.59 12.67
C THR A 82 0.67 10.41 13.63
N SER A 83 -0.46 10.00 14.21
CA SER A 83 -0.58 8.90 15.18
C SER A 83 -1.90 8.13 15.08
N SER A 84 -1.94 6.90 15.60
CA SER A 84 -3.15 6.06 15.71
C SER A 84 -4.24 6.72 16.54
N MET A 85 -3.87 7.61 17.44
CA MET A 85 -4.81 8.37 18.24
C MET A 85 -5.61 9.41 17.42
N ASP A 86 -5.11 9.77 16.23
CA ASP A 86 -5.81 10.65 15.29
C ASP A 86 -6.83 9.89 14.44
N LEU A 87 -6.66 8.58 14.29
CA LEU A 87 -7.62 7.70 13.63
C LEU A 87 -8.83 7.48 14.54
N LYS A 88 -9.95 8.15 14.25
CA LYS A 88 -11.17 8.08 15.08
C LYS A 88 -12.33 7.49 14.29
N LEU A 89 -12.72 6.26 14.64
CA LEU A 89 -13.87 5.55 14.05
C LEU A 89 -15.18 6.32 14.12
N GLY A 90 -15.36 7.15 15.15
CA GLY A 90 -16.57 7.97 15.30
C GLY A 90 -16.76 9.03 14.22
N GLN A 91 -15.75 9.27 13.37
CA GLN A 91 -15.84 10.20 12.24
C GLN A 91 -16.34 9.51 10.97
N VAL A 92 -16.46 8.18 10.95
CA VAL A 92 -16.76 7.43 9.72
C VAL A 92 -18.26 7.32 9.53
N ASP A 93 -18.76 7.83 8.40
CA ASP A 93 -20.20 7.91 8.14
C ASP A 93 -20.87 6.56 7.84
N HIS A 94 -20.11 5.59 7.32
CA HIS A 94 -20.62 4.27 6.95
C HIS A 94 -19.51 3.21 6.93
N TRP A 95 -19.83 2.02 7.43
CA TRP A 95 -18.83 0.95 7.59
C TRP A 95 -18.78 -0.01 6.41
N CYS A 96 -19.86 -0.09 5.63
CA CYS A 96 -20.04 -1.08 4.58
C CYS A 96 -20.42 -0.47 3.23
N LEU A 97 -19.90 -1.03 2.13
CA LEU A 97 -20.22 -0.62 0.75
C LEU A 97 -21.70 -0.81 0.39
N LYS A 98 -22.37 -1.76 1.07
CA LYS A 98 -23.76 -2.14 0.84
C LYS A 98 -24.43 -2.54 2.17
N GLY A 99 -25.69 -2.18 2.30
CA GLY A 99 -26.47 -2.45 3.52
C GLY A 99 -26.38 -1.30 4.51
N GLY A 100 -26.98 -1.48 5.69
CA GLY A 100 -26.71 -0.64 6.86
C GLY A 100 -25.64 -1.28 7.74
N ASP A 101 -25.01 -0.48 8.60
CA ASP A 101 -23.84 -0.88 9.39
C ASP A 101 -24.11 -2.07 10.33
N GLU A 102 -25.37 -2.27 10.74
CA GLU A 102 -25.79 -3.41 11.57
C GLU A 102 -25.58 -4.80 10.93
N LYS A 103 -25.35 -4.86 9.61
CA LYS A 103 -25.09 -6.12 8.88
C LYS A 103 -23.67 -6.19 8.35
N CYS A 104 -22.81 -5.28 8.79
CA CYS A 104 -21.45 -5.20 8.32
C CYS A 104 -20.61 -6.36 8.88
N ARG A 105 -19.75 -6.94 8.04
CA ARG A 105 -18.78 -7.99 8.43
C ARG A 105 -17.38 -7.43 8.61
N CYS A 106 -17.28 -6.11 8.73
CA CYS A 106 -16.01 -5.43 8.90
C CYS A 106 -15.67 -5.45 10.37
N ASP A 107 -14.52 -6.02 10.66
CA ASP A 107 -13.90 -5.85 11.96
C ASP A 107 -13.49 -4.38 12.10
N ASP A 108 -13.31 -3.93 13.34
CA ASP A 108 -12.75 -2.63 13.62
C ASP A 108 -11.33 -2.55 13.01
N PRO A 109 -11.10 -1.66 12.02
CA PRO A 109 -9.83 -1.58 11.29
C PRO A 109 -8.66 -1.11 12.15
N LEU A 110 -8.91 -0.53 13.33
CA LEU A 110 -7.88 -0.04 14.25
C LEU A 110 -7.44 -1.10 15.25
N THR A 111 -8.21 -2.17 15.37
CA THR A 111 -7.94 -3.26 16.31
C THR A 111 -7.32 -4.47 15.61
N PRO A 112 -6.24 -5.05 16.15
CA PRO A 112 -5.70 -6.29 15.62
C PRO A 112 -6.71 -7.43 15.76
N SER A 113 -7.07 -8.07 14.65
CA SER A 113 -8.08 -9.15 14.61
C SER A 113 -7.48 -10.47 14.10
N ALA A 114 -7.46 -11.49 14.95
CA ALA A 114 -6.96 -12.82 14.59
C ALA A 114 -7.98 -13.62 13.78
N ARG A 115 -7.50 -14.54 12.94
CA ARG A 115 -8.33 -15.59 12.30
C ARG A 115 -7.90 -17.00 12.72
N GLY A 116 -7.44 -17.15 13.97
CA GLY A 116 -6.84 -18.39 14.50
C GLY A 116 -7.74 -19.63 14.40
N GLU A 117 -9.07 -19.46 14.44
CA GLU A 117 -10.03 -20.55 14.25
C GLU A 117 -9.97 -21.17 12.84
N ALA A 118 -9.54 -20.39 11.84
CA ALA A 118 -9.29 -20.88 10.50
C ALA A 118 -7.93 -21.59 10.45
N LYS A 119 -7.93 -22.92 10.58
CA LYS A 119 -6.72 -23.76 10.61
C LYS A 119 -5.69 -23.42 9.53
N GLY A 120 -6.13 -23.14 8.30
CA GLY A 120 -5.24 -22.76 7.20
C GLY A 120 -4.54 -21.42 7.41
N TRP A 121 -5.25 -20.45 8.00
CA TRP A 121 -4.69 -19.16 8.37
C TRP A 121 -3.68 -19.30 9.51
N ALA A 122 -4.03 -20.03 10.57
CA ALA A 122 -3.13 -20.28 11.70
C ALA A 122 -1.84 -21.00 11.26
N LYS A 123 -1.97 -22.01 10.39
CA LYS A 123 -0.79 -22.68 9.80
C LYS A 123 0.04 -21.71 8.96
N ALA A 124 -0.57 -20.91 8.09
CA ALA A 124 0.17 -19.93 7.27
C ALA A 124 0.93 -18.91 8.13
N HIS A 125 0.33 -18.44 9.22
CA HIS A 125 0.96 -17.52 10.17
C HIS A 125 2.18 -18.17 10.86
N GLN A 126 2.04 -19.42 11.33
CA GLN A 126 3.16 -20.17 11.89
C GLN A 126 4.30 -20.38 10.88
N MET A 127 3.97 -20.61 9.61
CA MET A 127 4.97 -20.73 8.54
C MET A 127 5.70 -19.42 8.27
N ASN A 128 4.99 -18.28 8.30
CA ASN A 128 5.60 -16.95 8.19
C ASN A 128 6.58 -16.71 9.35
N VAL A 129 6.15 -16.95 10.60
CA VAL A 129 7.00 -16.81 11.79
C VAL A 129 8.23 -17.73 11.70
N LYS A 130 8.06 -18.96 11.20
CA LYS A 130 9.18 -19.88 10.98
C LYS A 130 10.16 -19.36 9.92
N ALA A 131 9.66 -18.80 8.82
CA ALA A 131 10.50 -18.22 7.77
C ALA A 131 11.32 -17.04 8.28
N ILE A 132 10.72 -16.16 9.10
CA ILE A 132 11.43 -15.05 9.76
C ILE A 132 12.54 -15.59 10.65
N ARG A 133 12.24 -16.54 11.53
CA ARG A 133 13.26 -17.14 12.41
C ARG A 133 14.39 -17.80 11.65
N HIS A 134 14.10 -18.40 10.50
CA HIS A 134 15.14 -19.01 9.67
C HIS A 134 16.07 -17.94 9.10
N VAL A 135 15.54 -16.82 8.60
CA VAL A 135 16.33 -15.69 8.14
C VAL A 135 17.20 -15.16 9.28
N LEU A 136 16.60 -14.78 10.41
CA LEU A 136 17.34 -14.24 11.55
C LEU A 136 18.39 -15.21 12.13
N ALA A 137 18.14 -16.51 12.08
CA ALA A 137 19.12 -17.51 12.51
C ALA A 137 20.31 -17.61 11.54
N MET A 138 20.07 -17.47 10.22
CA MET A 138 21.15 -17.41 9.24
C MET A 138 21.99 -16.14 9.44
N GLU A 139 21.37 -15.02 9.82
CA GLU A 139 22.09 -13.78 10.19
C GLU A 139 23.01 -14.04 11.40
N ALA A 140 22.48 -14.62 12.48
CA ALA A 140 23.26 -14.92 13.69
C ALA A 140 24.38 -15.97 13.47
N GLU A 141 24.17 -16.95 12.58
CA GLU A 141 25.21 -17.91 12.20
C GLU A 141 26.31 -17.26 11.34
N ALA A 142 25.95 -16.31 10.47
CA ALA A 142 26.93 -15.54 9.70
C ALA A 142 27.81 -14.68 10.62
N GLU A 143 27.21 -14.01 11.61
CA GLU A 143 27.95 -13.24 12.63
C GLU A 143 28.93 -14.12 13.43
N ASN A 144 28.49 -15.31 13.85
CA ASN A 144 29.33 -16.23 14.64
C ASN A 144 30.48 -16.86 13.82
N PHE A 145 30.38 -16.94 12.49
CA PHE A 145 31.44 -17.52 11.66
C PHE A 145 32.61 -16.55 11.48
N GLU A 146 32.36 -15.24 11.49
CA GLU A 146 33.41 -14.21 11.40
C GLU A 146 34.20 -14.07 12.71
N GLU A 147 33.62 -14.39 13.86
CA GLU A 147 34.35 -14.47 15.14
C GLU A 147 35.40 -15.60 15.13
N TYR A 148 35.23 -16.64 14.31
CA TYR A 148 36.15 -17.78 14.22
C TYR A 148 37.26 -17.64 13.16
N GLU A 149 37.13 -16.76 12.16
CA GLU A 149 38.20 -16.53 11.17
C GLU A 149 39.28 -15.54 11.62
N ALA A 150 39.09 -14.85 12.76
CA ALA A 150 40.12 -13.99 13.35
C ALA A 150 41.29 -14.76 14.02
N ASP A 151 41.13 -16.06 14.28
CA ASP A 151 42.13 -16.88 15.00
C ASP A 151 42.80 -17.98 14.15
N ALA A 152 42.48 -18.08 12.85
CA ALA A 152 43.03 -19.11 11.96
C ALA A 152 44.21 -18.64 11.11
N ALA A 153 45.21 -18.00 11.74
CA ALA A 153 46.51 -17.73 11.13
C ALA A 153 47.65 -18.41 11.89
N ASP A 154 47.50 -19.69 12.23
CA ASP A 154 48.65 -20.59 12.36
C ASP A 154 48.23 -22.06 12.26
N GLY A 155 48.78 -22.78 11.28
CA GLY A 155 48.97 -24.23 11.39
C GLY A 155 47.97 -25.17 10.72
N ASN A 156 48.29 -25.49 9.46
CA ASN A 156 48.33 -26.84 8.89
C ASN A 156 47.02 -27.57 8.50
N ALA A 157 47.05 -28.01 7.24
CA ALA A 157 46.04 -28.77 6.53
C ALA A 157 45.62 -30.08 7.22
N GLY A 158 44.31 -30.37 7.15
CA GLY A 158 43.73 -31.67 7.45
C GLY A 158 42.36 -31.82 6.79
N SER A 159 42.30 -32.57 5.70
CA SER A 159 41.11 -33.00 4.99
C SER A 159 40.07 -33.67 5.91
N ASN A 160 38.79 -33.33 5.79
CA ASN A 160 37.77 -34.38 5.74
C ASN A 160 36.44 -33.93 5.13
N GLU A 161 35.92 -34.81 4.28
CA GLU A 161 34.64 -34.77 3.59
C GLU A 161 33.49 -35.29 4.49
N ASN A 162 32.26 -34.91 4.12
CA ASN A 162 30.97 -35.57 4.40
C ASN A 162 30.44 -35.63 5.84
N TRP A 163 29.43 -34.79 6.16
CA TRP A 163 28.31 -35.19 7.04
C TRP A 163 27.01 -34.46 6.66
N TRP A 164 26.29 -35.00 5.68
CA TRP A 164 24.83 -34.88 5.57
C TRP A 164 24.28 -36.31 5.73
N GLU A 165 23.51 -36.57 6.80
CA GLU A 165 22.48 -37.63 6.95
C GLU A 165 22.30 -38.04 8.43
N ALA A 166 21.30 -37.45 9.09
CA ALA A 166 20.43 -38.07 10.10
C ALA A 166 19.41 -36.97 10.48
N GLY A 167 18.10 -37.12 10.31
CA GLY A 167 17.31 -38.31 10.58
C GLY A 167 16.37 -37.95 11.73
N ASN A 168 15.08 -37.85 11.40
CA ASN A 168 13.96 -37.60 12.31
C ASN A 168 14.08 -38.30 13.66
N ASP A 169 13.94 -37.54 14.75
CA ASP A 169 13.14 -37.89 15.93
C ASP A 169 13.29 -36.76 16.96
N PHE A 170 12.22 -36.01 17.24
CA PHE A 170 11.78 -35.74 18.62
C PHE A 170 10.45 -34.98 18.61
N VAL A 171 9.44 -35.62 19.18
CA VAL A 171 8.14 -35.07 19.57
C VAL A 171 8.11 -35.08 21.10
N ASP A 172 7.66 -33.96 21.67
CA ASP A 172 7.12 -33.72 23.00
C ASP A 172 7.92 -34.16 24.25
N ASP A 173 8.54 -33.20 24.94
CA ASP A 173 8.31 -33.02 26.39
C ASP A 173 8.63 -31.57 26.80
N TRP A 174 7.58 -30.76 26.98
CA TRP A 174 7.66 -29.40 27.53
C TRP A 174 7.11 -29.46 28.96
N ASN A 175 8.01 -29.53 29.94
CA ASN A 175 7.68 -29.35 31.36
C ASN A 175 8.74 -28.44 32.00
N GLY A 176 8.28 -27.33 32.58
CA GLY A 176 9.12 -26.25 33.06
C GLY A 176 9.80 -26.49 34.40
N ALA A 177 10.84 -25.71 34.66
CA ALA A 177 11.10 -24.95 35.88
C ALA A 177 12.55 -24.42 35.85
N ALA A 178 12.68 -23.12 36.14
CA ALA A 178 13.77 -22.43 36.81
C ALA A 178 15.16 -23.10 36.87
N GLU A 179 16.16 -22.42 36.31
CA GLU A 179 17.43 -22.24 37.02
C GLU A 179 18.06 -20.90 36.63
N GLU A 180 18.22 -20.08 37.67
CA GLU A 180 18.88 -18.78 37.72
C GLU A 180 20.29 -19.02 38.30
N GLU A 181 21.23 -18.14 37.96
CA GLU A 181 22.64 -18.04 38.43
C GLU A 181 23.70 -18.95 37.78
N ALA A 182 24.58 -18.33 36.99
CA ALA A 182 26.02 -18.28 37.33
C ALA A 182 26.74 -17.18 36.54
N LEU A 183 27.16 -16.15 37.27
CA LEU A 183 28.11 -15.12 36.85
C LEU A 183 29.47 -15.74 36.50
N GLY A 184 30.03 -15.35 35.35
CA GLY A 184 31.42 -15.57 34.98
C GLY A 184 32.04 -14.29 34.42
N GLN A 185 32.77 -13.58 35.27
CA GLN A 185 33.61 -12.43 34.92
C GLN A 185 34.74 -12.87 33.96
N GLY A 186 34.99 -12.10 32.90
CA GLY A 186 36.09 -12.39 31.97
C GLY A 186 36.46 -11.22 31.06
N ALA A 187 37.38 -10.39 31.55
CA ALA A 187 38.40 -9.61 30.83
C ALA A 187 37.99 -8.74 29.61
N TYR A 188 37.90 -7.43 29.88
CA TYR A 188 38.19 -6.38 28.91
C TYR A 188 39.61 -6.54 28.35
N TYR A 189 39.74 -6.73 27.04
CA TYR A 189 40.95 -6.42 26.28
C TYR A 189 40.59 -5.45 25.16
N GLY A 190 41.05 -4.21 25.30
CA GLY A 190 41.03 -3.22 24.24
C GLY A 190 42.06 -3.57 23.18
N GLY A 191 41.60 -3.81 21.96
CA GLY A 191 42.41 -3.91 20.77
C GLY A 191 41.78 -3.04 19.68
N ALA A 192 42.50 -1.99 19.27
CA ALA A 192 42.16 -1.20 18.10
C ALA A 192 42.38 -2.06 16.85
N TYR A 193 41.29 -2.46 16.19
CA TYR A 193 41.32 -3.15 14.92
C TYR A 193 40.25 -2.55 14.02
N GLY A 194 40.66 -2.12 12.82
CA GLY A 194 39.76 -1.65 11.78
C GLY A 194 38.75 -2.75 11.45
N THR A 195 37.49 -2.38 11.42
CA THR A 195 36.37 -3.26 11.09
C THR A 195 36.51 -3.74 9.64
N PRO A 196 36.57 -5.05 9.37
CA PRO A 196 36.19 -5.55 8.06
C PRO A 196 34.74 -5.12 7.80
N GLU A 197 34.45 -4.60 6.61
CA GLU A 197 33.06 -4.38 6.15
C GLU A 197 32.36 -5.75 6.12
N MET A 198 31.61 -6.09 7.17
CA MET A 198 30.70 -7.24 7.15
C MET A 198 29.58 -6.94 6.17
N GLU A 199 29.33 -7.84 5.20
CA GLU A 199 28.03 -7.88 4.52
C GLU A 199 27.02 -8.42 5.56
N GLU A 200 26.51 -7.52 6.40
CA GLU A 200 25.31 -7.73 7.20
C GLU A 200 24.27 -8.38 6.29
N TYR A 201 23.69 -9.50 6.72
CA TYR A 201 22.71 -10.24 5.93
C TYR A 201 21.39 -9.45 5.95
N ASP A 202 21.40 -8.32 5.24
CA ASP A 202 20.35 -7.31 5.24
C ASP A 202 19.30 -7.67 4.18
N LEU A 203 18.08 -7.88 4.65
CA LEU A 203 16.94 -8.06 3.77
C LEU A 203 16.65 -6.77 3.00
N ASP A 204 16.81 -6.78 1.69
CA ASP A 204 16.43 -5.64 0.86
C ASP A 204 14.93 -5.36 0.95
N VAL A 205 14.08 -6.39 1.09
CA VAL A 205 12.62 -6.21 1.12
C VAL A 205 11.85 -7.29 1.87
N VAL A 206 10.88 -6.87 2.68
CA VAL A 206 9.81 -7.74 3.20
C VAL A 206 8.47 -7.35 2.56
N PHE A 207 7.86 -8.28 1.84
CA PHE A 207 6.53 -8.14 1.26
C PHE A 207 5.45 -8.57 2.26
N LEU A 208 4.55 -7.65 2.62
CA LEU A 208 3.40 -7.89 3.48
C LEU A 208 2.11 -7.88 2.66
N GLY A 209 1.16 -8.77 2.99
CA GLY A 209 -0.16 -8.70 2.35
C GLY A 209 -1.07 -9.89 2.54
N ASP A 210 -1.92 -10.11 1.55
CA ASP A 210 -2.95 -11.14 1.53
C ASP A 210 -2.57 -12.35 0.65
N SER A 211 -3.55 -13.00 0.00
CA SER A 211 -3.35 -14.11 -0.94
C SER A 211 -2.49 -13.74 -2.14
N ILE A 212 -2.47 -12.48 -2.57
CA ILE A 212 -1.62 -12.03 -3.68
C ILE A 212 -0.15 -12.14 -3.25
N THR A 213 0.17 -11.74 -2.02
CA THR A 213 1.52 -11.88 -1.47
C THR A 213 1.86 -13.33 -1.11
N GLU A 214 0.92 -14.11 -0.56
CA GLU A 214 1.18 -15.52 -0.16
C GLU A 214 1.61 -16.39 -1.36
N ARG A 215 1.06 -16.10 -2.54
CA ARG A 215 1.40 -16.81 -3.78
C ARG A 215 2.87 -16.68 -4.16
N LEU A 216 3.56 -15.62 -3.74
CA LEU A 216 5.01 -15.44 -3.97
C LEU A 216 5.83 -16.57 -3.31
N THR A 217 5.34 -17.17 -2.22
CA THR A 217 6.00 -18.31 -1.58
C THR A 217 5.50 -19.66 -2.11
N GLY A 218 4.70 -19.68 -3.17
CA GLY A 218 4.07 -20.89 -3.70
C GLY A 218 2.97 -21.49 -2.82
N ARG A 219 2.58 -20.80 -1.74
CA ARG A 219 1.60 -21.28 -0.76
C ARG A 219 0.21 -20.70 -1.02
N PHE A 220 -0.80 -21.29 -0.39
CA PHE A 220 -2.14 -20.72 -0.32
C PHE A 220 -2.93 -21.26 0.88
N ALA A 221 -3.36 -20.37 1.77
CA ALA A 221 -4.14 -20.70 2.96
C ALA A 221 -3.50 -21.84 3.78
N GLY A 222 -2.18 -21.80 3.97
CA GLY A 222 -1.42 -22.79 4.75
C GLY A 222 -1.12 -24.11 4.02
N LYS A 223 -1.52 -24.22 2.74
CA LYS A 223 -1.08 -25.32 1.86
C LYS A 223 0.18 -24.93 1.12
N GLU A 224 1.09 -25.88 1.01
CA GLU A 224 2.36 -25.76 0.28
C GLU A 224 2.19 -26.24 -1.16
N ASP A 225 3.14 -25.87 -2.02
CA ASP A 225 3.22 -26.30 -3.43
C ASP A 225 1.96 -26.06 -4.27
N VAL A 226 1.21 -25.00 -3.96
CA VAL A 226 0.01 -24.61 -4.73
C VAL A 226 0.40 -23.81 -5.97
N PHE A 227 1.41 -22.95 -5.85
CA PHE A 227 1.90 -22.08 -6.94
C PHE A 227 3.43 -22.19 -7.13
N PRO A 228 3.96 -23.40 -7.40
CA PRO A 228 5.41 -23.64 -7.42
C PRO A 228 6.13 -22.81 -8.50
N ASP A 229 5.46 -22.49 -9.61
CA ASP A 229 6.03 -21.63 -10.66
C ASP A 229 6.24 -20.18 -10.21
N VAL A 230 5.36 -19.69 -9.31
CA VAL A 230 5.48 -18.35 -8.72
C VAL A 230 6.56 -18.34 -7.65
N ALA A 231 6.65 -19.38 -6.80
CA ALA A 231 7.73 -19.56 -5.84
C ALA A 231 9.11 -19.54 -6.50
N ARG A 232 9.34 -20.40 -7.50
CA ARG A 232 10.62 -20.45 -8.22
C ARG A 232 10.96 -19.14 -8.92
N PHE A 233 9.95 -18.40 -9.38
CA PHE A 233 10.16 -17.07 -9.94
C PHE A 233 10.61 -16.07 -8.87
N PHE A 234 9.94 -16.06 -7.71
CA PHE A 234 10.29 -15.20 -6.59
C PHE A 234 11.68 -15.53 -6.05
N GLU A 235 11.99 -16.79 -5.77
CA GLU A 235 13.30 -17.27 -5.32
C GLU A 235 14.42 -16.81 -6.27
N LYS A 236 14.26 -17.02 -7.57
CA LYS A 236 15.24 -16.56 -8.57
C LYS A 236 15.49 -15.04 -8.55
N LYS A 237 14.58 -14.25 -8.01
CA LYS A 237 14.63 -12.79 -8.00
C LYS A 237 15.07 -12.20 -6.66
N TYR A 238 14.64 -12.82 -5.57
CA TYR A 238 14.69 -12.32 -4.20
C TYR A 238 15.48 -13.23 -3.26
N LYS A 239 16.37 -14.07 -3.79
CA LYS A 239 17.32 -14.87 -3.03
C LYS A 239 18.71 -14.69 -3.63
N LYS A 240 19.62 -14.01 -2.91
CA LYS A 240 20.95 -13.66 -3.43
C LYS A 240 21.82 -14.90 -3.69
N ASP A 241 21.71 -15.92 -2.85
CA ASP A 241 22.36 -17.23 -3.01
C ASP A 241 21.94 -17.98 -4.29
N LEU A 242 20.72 -17.71 -4.79
CA LEU A 242 20.21 -18.25 -6.06
C LEU A 242 20.43 -17.31 -7.26
N GLY A 243 21.25 -16.27 -7.09
CA GLY A 243 21.57 -15.27 -8.12
C GLY A 243 20.48 -14.22 -8.33
N GLY A 244 19.62 -14.02 -7.32
CA GLY A 244 18.67 -12.91 -7.27
C GLY A 244 19.37 -11.55 -7.16
N SER A 245 18.65 -10.50 -7.55
CA SER A 245 19.15 -9.12 -7.45
C SER A 245 18.90 -8.50 -6.08
N PHE A 246 17.99 -9.11 -5.31
CA PHE A 246 17.61 -8.67 -3.98
C PHE A 246 17.57 -9.88 -3.05
N GLU A 247 17.68 -9.64 -1.76
CA GLU A 247 17.31 -10.59 -0.72
C GLU A 247 15.94 -10.20 -0.16
N GLY A 248 14.99 -11.13 -0.14
CA GLY A 248 13.62 -10.80 0.20
C GLY A 248 12.79 -11.92 0.82
N LEU A 249 11.77 -11.48 1.56
CA LEU A 249 10.86 -12.34 2.29
C LEU A 249 9.40 -11.97 1.98
N ALA A 250 8.53 -12.94 1.74
CA ALA A 250 7.12 -12.71 1.49
C ALA A 250 6.24 -13.31 2.60
N LEU A 251 5.46 -12.44 3.25
CA LEU A 251 4.64 -12.71 4.44
C LEU A 251 3.16 -12.40 4.15
N GLY A 252 2.61 -13.07 3.15
CA GLY A 252 1.21 -13.00 2.80
C GLY A 252 0.38 -14.13 3.41
N ILE A 253 -0.90 -13.88 3.70
CA ILE A 253 -1.85 -14.94 4.05
C ILE A 253 -3.18 -14.77 3.32
N ALA A 254 -3.66 -15.86 2.71
CA ALA A 254 -4.87 -15.85 1.93
C ALA A 254 -6.11 -15.39 2.72
N GLY A 255 -6.74 -14.37 2.15
CA GLY A 255 -7.93 -13.77 2.74
C GLY A 255 -7.62 -12.85 3.91
N ASP A 256 -6.42 -12.33 4.09
CA ASP A 256 -6.25 -11.28 5.08
C ASP A 256 -6.92 -9.98 4.66
N THR A 257 -7.64 -9.39 5.62
CA THR A 257 -8.00 -7.97 5.61
C THR A 257 -6.97 -7.17 6.39
N SER A 258 -7.04 -5.84 6.33
CA SER A 258 -6.13 -4.96 7.07
C SER A 258 -5.98 -5.31 8.57
N PRO A 259 -7.05 -5.48 9.37
CA PRO A 259 -6.90 -5.82 10.79
C PRO A 259 -6.28 -7.21 11.03
N ASN A 260 -6.33 -8.13 10.05
CA ASN A 260 -5.65 -9.43 10.16
C ASN A 260 -4.13 -9.30 9.98
N LEU A 261 -3.70 -8.50 9.01
CA LEU A 261 -2.28 -8.19 8.84
C LEU A 261 -1.75 -7.45 10.07
N LEU A 262 -2.51 -6.46 10.59
CA LEU A 262 -2.15 -5.76 11.83
C LEU A 262 -1.93 -6.72 13.00
N TYR A 263 -2.82 -7.71 13.17
CA TYR A 263 -2.63 -8.76 14.18
C TYR A 263 -1.29 -9.48 14.02
N ARG A 264 -0.95 -9.93 12.82
CA ARG A 264 0.29 -10.70 12.61
C ARG A 264 1.54 -9.89 12.88
N LEU A 265 1.56 -8.62 12.48
CA LEU A 265 2.68 -7.71 12.75
C LEU A 265 2.97 -7.64 14.25
N VAL A 266 1.94 -7.46 15.08
CA VAL A 266 2.10 -7.39 16.54
C VAL A 266 2.12 -8.77 17.24
N HIS A 267 2.10 -9.87 16.47
CA HIS A 267 2.17 -11.25 16.97
C HIS A 267 3.26 -12.05 16.25
N GLY A 268 4.46 -11.48 16.16
CA GLY A 268 5.67 -12.22 15.80
C GLY A 268 6.03 -12.23 14.32
N GLU A 269 5.27 -11.55 13.44
CA GLU A 269 5.69 -11.33 12.05
C GLU A 269 6.47 -10.03 11.82
N MET A 270 6.69 -9.24 12.88
CA MET A 270 7.58 -8.08 12.86
C MET A 270 8.37 -8.00 14.18
N PRO A 271 9.26 -8.96 14.45
CA PRO A 271 10.11 -8.90 15.64
C PRO A 271 11.09 -7.72 15.57
N PRO A 272 11.65 -7.25 16.71
CA PRO A 272 12.58 -6.13 16.75
C PRO A 272 13.79 -6.28 15.81
N ASP A 273 14.27 -7.51 15.61
CA ASP A 273 15.50 -7.76 14.87
C ASP A 273 15.29 -7.89 13.34
N LEU A 274 14.03 -8.03 12.88
CA LEU A 274 13.71 -8.05 11.45
C LEU A 274 13.69 -6.62 10.89
N ASN A 275 14.80 -6.17 10.30
CA ASN A 275 15.00 -4.77 9.91
C ASN A 275 15.30 -4.59 8.41
N PRO A 276 14.38 -4.97 7.50
CA PRO A 276 14.65 -4.85 6.08
C PRO A 276 14.77 -3.39 5.64
N ARG A 277 15.46 -3.18 4.52
CA ARG A 277 15.57 -1.89 3.85
C ARG A 277 14.22 -1.32 3.45
N VAL A 278 13.34 -2.19 2.93
CA VAL A 278 12.00 -1.81 2.47
C VAL A 278 10.91 -2.73 3.01
N TRP A 279 9.87 -2.15 3.61
CA TRP A 279 8.61 -2.85 3.86
C TRP A 279 7.62 -2.58 2.72
N TRP A 280 7.23 -3.61 1.98
CA TRP A 280 6.34 -3.50 0.83
C TRP A 280 4.94 -4.04 1.14
N VAL A 281 3.96 -3.16 1.33
CA VAL A 281 2.60 -3.50 1.77
C VAL A 281 1.63 -3.56 0.60
N THR A 282 0.96 -4.70 0.42
CA THR A 282 -0.17 -4.88 -0.52
C THR A 282 -1.36 -5.51 0.20
N ILE A 283 -2.34 -4.70 0.61
CA ILE A 283 -3.51 -5.13 1.41
C ILE A 283 -4.74 -4.27 1.06
N GLY A 284 -5.95 -4.69 1.46
CA GLY A 284 -7.20 -3.96 1.21
C GLY A 284 -8.13 -4.63 0.19
N THR A 285 -7.63 -5.56 -0.63
CA THR A 285 -8.45 -6.28 -1.62
C THR A 285 -9.60 -7.04 -0.94
N ASN A 286 -9.31 -7.77 0.14
CA ASN A 286 -10.34 -8.54 0.85
C ASN A 286 -11.29 -7.67 1.65
N ASP A 287 -10.83 -6.51 2.15
CA ASP A 287 -11.66 -5.52 2.85
C ASP A 287 -12.80 -5.07 1.92
N LEU A 288 -12.48 -4.73 0.67
CA LEU A 288 -13.49 -4.32 -0.32
C LEU A 288 -14.27 -5.51 -0.89
N LEU A 289 -13.60 -6.57 -1.35
CA LEU A 289 -14.24 -7.59 -2.18
C LEU A 289 -14.94 -8.69 -1.37
N ARG A 290 -14.43 -9.00 -0.16
CA ARG A 290 -14.90 -10.13 0.65
C ARG A 290 -15.79 -9.66 1.79
N THR A 291 -15.32 -8.73 2.61
CA THR A 291 -16.07 -8.21 3.76
C THR A 291 -17.00 -7.05 3.36
N GLN A 292 -16.73 -6.42 2.21
CA GLN A 292 -17.48 -5.27 1.69
C GLN A 292 -17.43 -4.06 2.62
N CYS A 293 -16.28 -3.84 3.25
CA CYS A 293 -16.00 -2.63 4.01
C CYS A 293 -16.00 -1.42 3.12
N SER A 294 -16.50 -0.30 3.65
CA SER A 294 -16.48 0.97 2.94
C SER A 294 -15.07 1.35 2.54
N GLU A 295 -14.98 2.25 1.58
CA GLU A 295 -13.70 2.79 1.12
C GLU A 295 -12.92 3.41 2.29
N GLU A 296 -13.60 4.14 3.17
CA GLU A 296 -12.98 4.81 4.32
C GLU A 296 -12.51 3.82 5.40
N ILE A 297 -13.30 2.78 5.72
CA ILE A 297 -12.87 1.70 6.63
C ILE A 297 -11.63 0.98 6.08
N THR A 298 -11.66 0.65 4.78
CA THR A 298 -10.50 0.03 4.12
C THR A 298 -9.27 0.91 4.20
N LEU A 299 -9.41 2.21 3.89
CA LEU A 299 -8.34 3.19 3.94
C LEU A 299 -7.74 3.26 5.36
N MET A 300 -8.55 3.46 6.40
CA MET A 300 -8.04 3.57 7.77
C MET A 300 -7.32 2.30 8.22
N GLY A 301 -7.82 1.11 7.84
CA GLY A 301 -7.13 -0.14 8.15
C GLY A 301 -5.73 -0.20 7.54
N ILE A 302 -5.60 0.25 6.29
CA ILE A 302 -4.27 0.34 5.63
C ILE A 302 -3.39 1.37 6.35
N LEU A 303 -3.92 2.56 6.66
CA LEU A 303 -3.16 3.60 7.36
C LEU A 303 -2.67 3.13 8.73
N ARG A 304 -3.51 2.41 9.48
CA ARG A 304 -3.15 1.84 10.78
C ARG A 304 -1.98 0.86 10.67
N ILE A 305 -1.92 0.05 9.60
CA ILE A 305 -0.78 -0.84 9.34
C ILE A 305 0.49 -0.04 9.07
N LEU A 306 0.42 0.98 8.20
CA LEU A 306 1.58 1.80 7.86
C LEU A 306 2.15 2.48 9.09
N GLU A 307 1.28 3.03 9.93
CA GLU A 307 1.66 3.62 11.20
C GLU A 307 2.28 2.60 12.17
N GLU A 308 1.76 1.37 12.25
CA GLU A 308 2.34 0.31 13.08
C GLU A 308 3.79 0.00 12.67
N ILE A 309 4.05 -0.04 11.37
CA ILE A 309 5.39 -0.25 10.83
C ILE A 309 6.28 0.93 11.18
N VAL A 310 5.83 2.18 10.95
CA VAL A 310 6.59 3.39 11.33
C VAL A 310 6.93 3.39 12.82
N ARG A 311 5.98 2.99 13.67
CA ARG A 311 6.13 2.97 15.12
C ARG A 311 7.19 1.97 15.59
N GLN A 312 7.22 0.78 15.00
CA GLN A 312 8.16 -0.27 15.39
C GLN A 312 9.49 -0.21 14.63
N LYS A 313 9.52 0.41 13.45
CA LYS A 313 10.65 0.46 12.52
C LYS A 313 10.85 1.91 12.05
N PRO A 314 11.35 2.81 12.93
CA PRO A 314 11.41 4.25 12.64
C PRO A 314 12.29 4.61 11.43
N ASP A 315 13.30 3.78 11.14
CA ASP A 315 14.27 3.96 10.05
C ASP A 315 13.89 3.22 8.75
N ALA A 316 12.75 2.53 8.73
CA ALA A 316 12.32 1.77 7.57
C ALA A 316 11.74 2.66 6.46
N ALA A 317 12.13 2.39 5.22
CA ALA A 317 11.37 2.86 4.07
C ALA A 317 10.13 1.96 3.88
N ILE A 318 8.96 2.58 3.70
CA ILE A 318 7.70 1.85 3.51
C ILE A 318 7.17 2.14 2.12
N VAL A 319 6.83 1.09 1.37
CA VAL A 319 6.11 1.19 0.11
C VAL A 319 4.70 0.67 0.30
N VAL A 320 3.70 1.51 0.07
CA VAL A 320 2.30 1.09 -0.03
C VAL A 320 1.93 0.92 -1.49
N ASN A 321 1.69 -0.33 -1.88
CA ASN A 321 1.25 -0.67 -3.23
C ASN A 321 -0.25 -0.33 -3.38
N SER A 322 -0.63 0.22 -4.53
CA SER A 322 -2.03 0.36 -4.92
C SER A 322 -2.77 -0.98 -4.76
N ILE A 323 -4.01 -0.98 -4.27
CA ILE A 323 -4.89 -2.14 -4.39
C ILE A 323 -5.00 -2.45 -5.88
N LEU A 324 -4.64 -3.68 -6.28
CA LEU A 324 -4.60 -4.06 -7.69
C LEU A 324 -6.00 -4.00 -8.32
N PRO A 325 -6.10 -3.72 -9.63
CA PRO A 325 -7.36 -3.82 -10.35
C PRO A 325 -8.01 -5.19 -10.15
N ALA A 326 -9.30 -5.21 -9.82
CA ALA A 326 -10.03 -6.45 -9.61
C ALA A 326 -11.49 -6.31 -10.05
N THR A 327 -12.04 -7.39 -10.60
CA THR A 327 -13.44 -7.43 -11.05
C THR A 327 -13.97 -8.86 -11.06
N ARG A 328 -15.28 -8.99 -10.78
CA ARG A 328 -16.01 -10.25 -10.97
C ARG A 328 -16.66 -10.35 -12.35
N ALA A 329 -16.52 -9.32 -13.18
CA ALA A 329 -17.04 -9.33 -14.54
C ALA A 329 -16.28 -10.35 -15.40
N LYS A 330 -17.01 -11.27 -16.03
CA LYS A 330 -16.42 -12.38 -16.82
C LYS A 330 -15.60 -11.93 -18.03
N ASP A 331 -15.87 -10.74 -18.54
CA ASP A 331 -15.18 -10.10 -19.66
C ASP A 331 -13.98 -9.25 -19.20
N GLY A 332 -13.76 -9.13 -17.89
CA GLY A 332 -12.70 -8.32 -17.30
C GLY A 332 -13.05 -6.84 -17.20
N TYR A 333 -14.30 -6.43 -17.41
CA TYR A 333 -14.69 -5.02 -17.38
C TYR A 333 -14.50 -4.39 -15.99
N LEU A 334 -13.84 -3.23 -15.95
CA LEU A 334 -13.72 -2.35 -14.80
C LEU A 334 -14.72 -1.21 -14.98
N ASP A 335 -15.85 -1.28 -14.27
CA ASP A 335 -16.88 -0.24 -14.36
C ASP A 335 -16.40 1.04 -13.67
N THR A 336 -16.16 2.08 -14.49
CA THR A 336 -15.65 3.39 -14.06
C THR A 336 -16.73 4.35 -13.59
N VAL A 337 -18.02 4.02 -13.78
CA VAL A 337 -19.13 4.95 -13.57
C VAL A 337 -20.09 4.47 -12.47
N GLY A 338 -19.80 3.32 -11.86
CA GLY A 338 -20.66 2.68 -10.85
C GLY A 338 -22.08 2.46 -11.37
N LYS A 339 -22.24 2.08 -12.65
CA LYS A 339 -23.55 2.09 -13.33
C LYS A 339 -24.55 1.23 -12.57
N ARG A 340 -25.58 1.87 -12.02
CA ARG A 340 -26.74 1.18 -11.45
C ARG A 340 -27.52 0.52 -12.58
N LYS A 341 -27.65 -0.81 -12.56
CA LYS A 341 -28.63 -1.52 -13.40
C LYS A 341 -29.91 -1.66 -12.59
N ASN A 342 -31.02 -1.09 -13.06
CA ASN A 342 -32.32 -1.12 -12.37
C ASN A 342 -32.29 -0.57 -10.92
N GLY A 343 -31.55 0.52 -10.68
CA GLY A 343 -31.45 1.14 -9.35
C GLY A 343 -30.59 0.37 -8.33
N LYS A 344 -30.00 -0.77 -8.71
CA LYS A 344 -29.03 -1.52 -7.90
C LYS A 344 -27.63 -1.35 -8.50
N ARG A 345 -26.61 -1.09 -7.66
CA ARG A 345 -25.19 -1.22 -8.08
C ARG A 345 -25.04 -2.60 -8.71
N ALA A 346 -24.40 -2.70 -9.89
CA ALA A 346 -24.01 -4.01 -10.40
C ALA A 346 -23.17 -4.70 -9.32
N ASN A 347 -23.53 -5.93 -8.95
CA ASN A 347 -23.01 -6.57 -7.74
C ASN A 347 -21.50 -6.88 -7.80
N ASP A 348 -20.90 -6.69 -8.97
CA ASP A 348 -19.62 -7.23 -9.40
C ASP A 348 -18.55 -6.14 -9.66
N SER A 349 -18.90 -4.86 -9.48
CA SER A 349 -17.97 -3.74 -9.69
C SER A 349 -17.41 -3.21 -8.37
N PHE A 350 -16.12 -3.42 -8.16
CA PHE A 350 -15.33 -2.88 -7.05
C PHE A 350 -14.34 -1.81 -7.50
N TRP A 351 -14.16 -1.64 -8.81
CA TRP A 351 -13.17 -0.74 -9.38
C TRP A 351 -13.29 0.72 -8.89
N PRO A 352 -14.49 1.34 -8.81
CA PRO A 352 -14.58 2.71 -8.31
C PRO A 352 -14.10 2.84 -6.86
N SER A 353 -14.41 1.85 -6.02
CA SER A 353 -14.01 1.80 -4.62
C SER A 353 -12.50 1.58 -4.47
N ILE A 354 -11.93 0.68 -5.26
CA ILE A 354 -10.48 0.45 -5.35
C ILE A 354 -9.76 1.74 -5.77
N ALA A 355 -10.21 2.38 -6.86
CA ALA A 355 -9.63 3.62 -7.37
C ALA A 355 -9.74 4.77 -6.36
N ALA A 356 -10.85 4.85 -5.63
CA ALA A 356 -11.05 5.85 -4.58
C ALA A 356 -10.08 5.67 -3.41
N VAL A 357 -9.90 4.44 -2.91
CA VAL A 357 -8.92 4.14 -1.86
C VAL A 357 -7.49 4.43 -2.33
N ASN A 358 -7.13 3.96 -3.53
CA ASN A 358 -5.81 4.18 -4.12
C ASN A 358 -5.45 5.67 -4.23
N LYS A 359 -6.40 6.51 -4.64
CA LYS A 359 -6.24 7.97 -4.70
C LYS A 359 -5.96 8.57 -3.31
N GLN A 360 -6.60 8.08 -2.27
CA GLN A 360 -6.35 8.55 -0.90
C GLN A 360 -5.00 8.08 -0.36
N LEU A 361 -4.58 6.85 -0.70
CA LEU A 361 -3.25 6.34 -0.35
C LEU A 361 -2.14 7.18 -1.00
N GLU A 362 -2.30 7.53 -2.28
CA GLU A 362 -1.38 8.44 -2.98
C GLU A 362 -1.33 9.81 -2.29
N LYS A 363 -2.50 10.39 -1.99
CA LYS A 363 -2.60 11.68 -1.29
C LYS A 363 -1.91 11.63 0.07
N PHE A 364 -2.13 10.56 0.84
CA PHE A 364 -1.50 10.34 2.13
C PHE A 364 0.02 10.24 1.99
N ALA A 365 0.53 9.34 1.16
CA ALA A 365 1.97 9.18 0.93
C ALA A 365 2.67 10.48 0.48
N SER A 366 1.98 11.35 -0.28
CA SER A 366 2.54 12.65 -0.70
C SER A 366 2.86 13.61 0.45
N LYS A 367 2.28 13.37 1.65
CA LYS A 367 2.49 14.16 2.87
C LYS A 367 3.38 13.47 3.89
N HIS A 368 3.78 12.23 3.63
CA HIS A 368 4.50 11.38 4.57
C HIS A 368 5.81 10.88 3.92
N PRO A 369 6.94 11.58 4.13
CA PRO A 369 8.19 11.30 3.43
C PRO A 369 8.68 9.85 3.53
N ARG A 370 8.41 9.16 4.64
CA ARG A 370 8.79 7.74 4.85
C ARG A 370 7.92 6.74 4.06
N ILE A 371 6.73 7.17 3.63
CA ILE A 371 5.74 6.31 2.98
C ILE A 371 5.71 6.65 1.51
N LYS A 372 6.07 5.69 0.67
CA LYS A 372 6.07 5.83 -0.79
C LYS A 372 4.88 5.10 -1.37
N TYR A 373 4.03 5.81 -2.11
CA TYR A 373 2.98 5.16 -2.89
C TYR A 373 3.54 4.57 -4.17
N PHE A 374 3.15 3.34 -4.48
CA PHE A 374 3.48 2.66 -5.72
C PHE A 374 2.20 2.28 -6.47
N ASP A 375 1.96 2.95 -7.60
CA ASP A 375 0.81 2.65 -8.46
C ASP A 375 1.13 1.53 -9.45
N ALA A 376 0.48 0.38 -9.26
CA ALA A 376 0.58 -0.77 -10.16
C ALA A 376 -0.56 -0.81 -11.19
N THR A 377 -1.53 0.10 -11.13
CA THR A 377 -2.80 0.05 -11.88
C THR A 377 -2.59 -0.15 -13.38
N ASP A 378 -1.78 0.72 -13.99
CA ASP A 378 -1.58 0.74 -15.44
C ASP A 378 -0.91 -0.53 -15.98
N ALA A 379 -0.19 -1.27 -15.13
CA ALA A 379 0.44 -2.54 -15.51
C ALA A 379 -0.58 -3.67 -15.71
N PHE A 380 -1.76 -3.55 -15.12
CA PHE A 380 -2.75 -4.61 -15.02
C PHE A 380 -4.04 -4.32 -15.82
N VAL A 381 -4.11 -3.20 -16.54
CA VAL A 381 -5.31 -2.79 -17.28
C VAL A 381 -5.03 -2.53 -18.75
N GLU A 382 -6.08 -2.71 -19.54
CA GLU A 382 -6.12 -2.35 -20.95
C GLU A 382 -7.30 -1.40 -21.22
N LYS A 383 -7.05 -0.36 -22.00
CA LYS A 383 -8.06 0.62 -22.41
C LYS A 383 -8.65 0.22 -23.76
N ARG A 384 -9.97 0.08 -23.83
CA ARG A 384 -10.72 -0.20 -25.07
C ARG A 384 -11.75 0.91 -25.30
N GLY A 385 -11.37 1.91 -26.08
CA GLY A 385 -12.12 3.16 -26.18
C GLY A 385 -12.12 3.89 -24.84
N SER A 386 -13.30 4.28 -24.34
CA SER A 386 -13.46 4.93 -23.03
C SER A 386 -13.60 3.94 -21.86
N ASN A 387 -13.55 2.63 -22.13
CA ASN A 387 -13.73 1.58 -21.13
C ASN A 387 -12.38 1.00 -20.72
N ILE A 388 -12.27 0.60 -19.45
CA ILE A 388 -11.09 -0.04 -18.90
C ILE A 388 -11.44 -1.50 -18.58
N PHE A 389 -10.53 -2.41 -18.87
CA PHE A 389 -10.63 -3.83 -18.53
C PHE A 389 -9.34 -4.26 -17.83
N ILE A 390 -9.39 -5.29 -17.00
CA ILE A 390 -8.17 -5.97 -16.58
C ILE A 390 -7.52 -6.64 -17.80
N ASP A 391 -6.20 -6.63 -17.88
CA ASP A 391 -5.49 -7.45 -18.85
C ASP A 391 -5.60 -8.92 -18.43
N ARG A 392 -6.49 -9.64 -19.12
CA ARG A 392 -6.80 -11.04 -18.79
C ARG A 392 -5.61 -11.98 -18.99
N THR A 393 -4.56 -11.56 -19.69
CA THR A 393 -3.34 -12.35 -19.83
C THR A 393 -2.50 -12.35 -18.55
N LEU A 394 -2.72 -11.39 -17.66
CA LEU A 394 -1.98 -11.22 -16.39
C LEU A 394 -2.71 -11.77 -15.16
N TYR A 395 -3.98 -12.17 -15.30
CA TYR A 395 -4.81 -12.68 -14.20
C TYR A 395 -5.18 -14.15 -14.37
N ASP A 396 -5.52 -14.79 -13.25
CA ASP A 396 -6.33 -16.00 -13.24
C ASP A 396 -7.77 -15.69 -13.68
N LYS A 397 -8.55 -16.75 -13.91
CA LYS A 397 -9.96 -16.64 -14.34
C LYS A 397 -10.87 -15.93 -13.33
N ASP A 398 -10.41 -15.76 -12.09
CA ASP A 398 -11.17 -15.10 -11.03
C ASP A 398 -11.19 -13.56 -11.14
N GLY A 399 -10.30 -12.97 -11.96
CA GLY A 399 -10.20 -11.52 -12.13
C GLY A 399 -9.73 -10.77 -10.89
N ILE A 400 -9.05 -11.48 -9.97
CA ILE A 400 -8.53 -10.94 -8.70
C ILE A 400 -7.05 -11.24 -8.56
N HIS A 401 -6.64 -12.49 -8.80
CA HIS A 401 -5.26 -12.89 -8.55
C HIS A 401 -4.42 -12.82 -9.82
N PRO A 402 -3.21 -12.24 -9.76
CA PRO A 402 -2.24 -12.35 -10.84
C PRO A 402 -1.88 -13.83 -11.09
N ASN A 403 -1.71 -14.18 -12.36
CA ASN A 403 -1.05 -15.41 -12.76
C ASN A 403 0.48 -15.17 -12.86
N ILE A 404 1.25 -16.18 -13.26
CA ILE A 404 2.72 -16.03 -13.37
C ILE A 404 3.18 -14.92 -14.33
N ALA A 405 2.44 -14.64 -15.41
CA ALA A 405 2.73 -13.53 -16.30
C ALA A 405 2.46 -12.18 -15.61
N GLY A 406 1.38 -12.10 -14.82
CA GLY A 406 1.08 -10.94 -13.97
C GLY A 406 2.18 -10.66 -12.94
N TYR A 407 2.65 -11.68 -12.20
CA TYR A 407 3.77 -11.51 -11.26
C TYR A 407 5.04 -11.03 -11.97
N LYS A 408 5.37 -11.57 -13.14
CA LYS A 408 6.54 -11.12 -13.92
C LYS A 408 6.43 -9.67 -14.38
N MET A 409 5.24 -9.24 -14.80
CA MET A 409 5.00 -7.85 -15.20
C MET A 409 5.12 -6.91 -13.99
N TRP A 410 4.51 -7.28 -12.87
CA TRP A 410 4.54 -6.49 -11.65
C TRP A 410 5.96 -6.39 -11.07
N ASP A 411 6.68 -7.51 -10.99
CA ASP A 411 8.07 -7.58 -10.53
C ASP A 411 8.99 -6.65 -11.32
N LYS A 412 8.83 -6.55 -12.65
CA LYS A 412 9.63 -5.63 -13.46
C LYS A 412 9.53 -4.19 -12.98
N LEU A 413 8.36 -3.78 -12.47
CA LEU A 413 8.14 -2.44 -11.93
C LEU A 413 8.59 -2.33 -10.47
N ILE A 414 8.36 -3.39 -9.67
CA ILE A 414 8.83 -3.48 -8.28
C ILE A 414 10.35 -3.39 -8.23
N ALA A 415 11.06 -4.24 -8.97
CA ALA A 415 12.52 -4.30 -9.02
C ALA A 415 13.13 -2.92 -9.34
N LYS A 416 12.60 -2.23 -10.36
CA LYS A 416 13.04 -0.87 -10.70
C LYS A 416 12.86 0.11 -9.53
N LYS A 417 11.78 -0.02 -8.76
CA LYS A 417 11.52 0.83 -7.61
C LYS A 417 12.43 0.46 -6.44
N LEU A 418 12.63 -0.83 -6.18
CA LEU A 418 13.55 -1.32 -5.15
C LEU A 418 14.98 -0.87 -5.41
N ASP A 419 15.50 -1.03 -6.64
CA ASP A 419 16.84 -0.53 -7.02
C ASP A 419 17.05 0.92 -6.57
N SER A 420 16.06 1.79 -6.80
CA SER A 420 16.15 3.21 -6.42
C SER A 420 16.07 3.48 -4.92
N LEU A 421 15.42 2.60 -4.15
CA LEU A 421 15.25 2.76 -2.71
C LEU A 421 16.42 2.18 -1.94
N VAL A 422 16.85 0.99 -2.34
CA VAL A 422 18.02 0.25 -1.84
C VAL A 422 19.27 1.11 -2.03
N ALA A 423 19.55 1.59 -3.25
CA ALA A 423 20.70 2.46 -3.51
C ALA A 423 20.68 3.76 -2.70
N LYS A 424 19.50 4.36 -2.49
CA LYS A 424 19.40 5.57 -1.66
C LYS A 424 19.73 5.29 -0.20
N LYS A 425 19.33 4.13 0.30
CA LYS A 425 19.64 3.72 1.68
C LYS A 425 21.13 3.40 1.83
N ASP A 426 21.79 2.85 0.79
CA ASP A 426 23.24 2.61 0.80
C ASP A 426 23.99 3.93 0.94
N GLU A 427 23.58 4.95 0.19
CA GLU A 427 24.15 6.30 0.27
C GLU A 427 23.95 6.93 1.66
N GLU A 428 22.78 6.75 2.28
CA GLU A 428 22.48 7.25 3.63
C GLU A 428 23.32 6.56 4.71
N GLU A 429 23.52 5.25 4.60
CA GLU A 429 24.35 4.45 5.52
C GLU A 429 25.83 4.80 5.40
N GLN A 430 26.34 4.95 4.17
CA GLN A 430 27.71 5.38 3.91
C GLN A 430 28.01 6.78 4.46
N GLU A 431 27.09 7.73 4.30
CA GLU A 431 27.25 9.08 4.84
C GLU A 431 27.25 9.08 6.38
N LYS A 432 26.36 8.31 7.02
CA LYS A 432 26.34 8.14 8.49
C LYS A 432 27.66 7.56 9.01
N HIS A 433 28.17 6.53 8.34
CA HIS A 433 29.44 5.91 8.69
C HIS A 433 30.60 6.91 8.60
N TRP A 434 30.69 7.64 7.48
CA TRP A 434 31.69 8.68 7.26
C TRP A 434 31.64 9.80 8.31
N GLN A 435 30.45 10.24 8.70
CA GLN A 435 30.28 11.25 9.76
C GLN A 435 30.75 10.74 11.12
N HIS A 436 30.46 9.48 11.45
CA HIS A 436 30.91 8.85 12.69
C HIS A 436 32.44 8.75 12.75
N GLU A 437 33.09 8.30 11.67
CA GLU A 437 34.55 8.25 11.56
C GLU A 437 35.20 9.63 11.74
N GLN A 438 34.63 10.67 11.11
CA GLN A 438 35.12 12.04 11.27
C GLN A 438 34.98 12.56 12.70
N ALA A 439 33.89 12.21 13.40
CA ALA A 439 33.68 12.59 14.79
C ALA A 439 34.69 11.90 15.71
N ALA A 440 34.93 10.60 15.52
CA ALA A 440 35.94 9.84 16.25
C ALA A 440 37.36 10.42 16.04
N ALA A 441 37.74 10.70 14.79
CA ALA A 441 39.03 11.29 14.45
C ALA A 441 39.25 12.70 15.03
N LYS A 442 38.17 13.48 15.24
CA LYS A 442 38.23 14.78 15.94
C LYS A 442 38.37 14.61 17.45
N ALA A 443 37.70 13.63 18.05
CA ALA A 443 37.81 13.33 19.49
C ALA A 443 39.24 12.90 19.86
N GLU A 444 39.88 12.07 19.03
CA GLU A 444 41.28 11.66 19.25
C GLU A 444 42.26 12.84 19.14
N LYS A 445 42.04 13.77 18.20
CA LYS A 445 42.87 14.98 18.05
C LYS A 445 42.62 16.06 19.10
N GLY A 446 41.48 16.00 19.80
CA GLY A 446 41.16 16.88 20.94
C GLY A 446 41.72 16.40 22.28
N GLY A 447 42.27 15.18 22.35
CA GLY A 447 42.81 14.55 23.56
C GLY A 447 44.23 14.99 23.96
N GLU A 448 44.93 15.78 23.15
CA GLU A 448 46.25 16.33 23.49
C GLU A 448 46.13 17.79 23.97
N GLY A 449 45.48 18.00 25.12
CA GLY A 449 45.36 19.31 25.73
C GLY A 449 44.69 19.25 27.09
N GLY A 450 45.47 18.93 28.12
CA GLY A 450 44.97 18.88 29.49
C GLY A 450 44.34 20.21 29.92
N ASN A 451 43.14 20.11 30.47
CA ASN A 451 42.72 20.89 31.62
C ASN A 451 41.84 19.99 32.49
N GLU A 452 42.28 19.80 33.73
CA GLU A 452 41.51 19.23 34.82
C GLU A 452 40.33 20.16 35.11
N ASP A 453 39.18 19.89 34.53
CA ASP A 453 37.87 20.37 34.99
C ASP A 453 36.82 19.37 34.47
N GLU A 454 36.71 18.23 35.15
CA GLU A 454 35.61 17.28 34.92
C GLU A 454 34.26 17.93 35.26
N PRO A 455 33.27 17.97 34.35
CA PRO A 455 31.89 18.04 34.76
C PRO A 455 31.45 16.63 35.15
N TYR A 456 31.26 16.44 36.45
CA TYR A 456 30.55 15.30 37.05
C TYR A 456 29.20 15.09 36.34
N TYR A 457 29.12 14.13 35.42
CA TYR A 457 27.85 13.59 34.96
C TYR A 457 27.36 12.58 35.99
N GLY A 458 26.44 13.03 36.83
CA GLY A 458 25.72 12.18 37.77
C GLY A 458 24.97 11.08 37.04
N TYR A 459 25.16 9.86 37.52
CA TYR A 459 24.31 8.70 37.27
C TYR A 459 22.85 9.09 37.61
N TYR A 460 21.99 9.20 36.60
CA TYR A 460 20.55 9.08 36.83
C TYR A 460 20.19 7.62 36.67
N ASP A 461 20.27 6.92 37.80
CA ASP A 461 19.46 5.74 38.05
C ASP A 461 18.02 6.24 38.30
N GLY A 462 17.08 5.80 37.48
CA GLY A 462 15.76 6.42 37.40
C GLY A 462 14.81 5.59 36.56
N ASP A 463 14.46 4.42 37.09
CA ASP A 463 13.18 3.77 36.81
C ASP A 463 12.05 4.79 36.97
N ASP A 464 11.47 5.26 35.87
CA ASP A 464 10.16 5.91 35.88
C ASP A 464 9.45 5.68 34.54
N TYR A 465 8.43 4.82 34.58
CA TYR A 465 7.41 4.71 33.55
C TYR A 465 6.64 6.05 33.49
N VAL A 466 7.03 6.91 32.56
CA VAL A 466 6.23 8.10 32.20
C VAL A 466 5.54 7.84 30.86
N THR A 467 4.23 7.64 30.94
CA THR A 467 3.32 7.81 29.80
C THR A 467 3.32 9.30 29.42
N GLY A 468 3.95 9.64 28.29
CA GLY A 468 3.98 11.00 27.77
C GLY A 468 4.08 11.00 26.24
N ASP A 469 3.14 11.69 25.61
CA ASP A 469 2.99 11.88 24.17
C ASP A 469 4.28 12.40 23.50
N TYR A 470 4.75 11.72 22.47
CA TYR A 470 5.83 12.19 21.59
C TYR A 470 5.31 12.30 20.15
N ASP A 471 5.41 13.52 19.62
CA ASP A 471 4.99 13.95 18.28
C ASP A 471 6.14 13.65 17.29
N PHE A 472 5.93 12.73 16.32
CA PHE A 472 7.02 12.02 15.62
C PHE A 472 7.11 12.27 14.09
N LEU A 473 6.64 13.41 13.57
CA LEU A 473 6.68 13.66 12.12
C LEU A 473 7.13 15.05 11.66
N THR A 474 7.82 15.83 12.50
CA THR A 474 8.52 17.02 12.02
C THR A 474 9.95 17.04 12.52
N ASP A 475 10.87 16.45 11.77
CA ASP A 475 12.24 16.93 11.74
C ASP A 475 12.78 16.83 10.32
N ASP A 476 12.68 17.96 9.63
CA ASP A 476 13.55 18.36 8.53
C ASP A 476 13.29 19.86 8.30
N LEU A 477 14.09 20.72 8.96
CA LEU A 477 14.34 22.11 8.53
C LEU A 477 15.54 22.75 9.27
N TYR A 478 16.64 22.87 8.51
CA TYR A 478 17.75 23.86 8.54
C TYR A 478 19.09 23.63 9.32
N TRP A 479 20.06 23.07 8.57
CA TRP A 479 21.34 23.63 8.09
C TRP A 479 22.32 24.39 9.03
N ALA A 480 23.51 23.79 9.14
CA ALA A 480 24.89 24.30 9.25
C ALA A 480 25.19 25.78 9.58
N GLY A 481 25.98 25.96 10.65
CA GLY A 481 27.34 26.52 10.61
C GLY A 481 27.56 28.03 10.42
N GLY A 482 28.05 28.70 11.47
CA GLY A 482 28.80 29.98 11.41
C GLY A 482 30.14 29.84 10.68
N ASP A 483 30.95 30.87 10.44
CA ASP A 483 31.05 32.24 10.94
C ASP A 483 31.58 33.14 9.80
N ASP A 484 31.61 34.47 9.99
CA ASP A 484 32.67 35.39 9.51
C ASP A 484 32.38 36.84 10.00
N ASP A 485 32.86 37.16 11.21
CA ASP A 485 33.91 38.18 11.45
C ASP A 485 33.66 39.72 11.25
N TRP A 486 33.96 40.48 12.34
CA TRP A 486 34.40 41.91 12.47
C TRP A 486 33.43 43.12 12.65
N LEU A 487 33.63 43.79 13.81
CA LEU A 487 33.76 45.25 14.10
C LEU A 487 32.57 46.08 14.67
N PHE A 488 32.82 46.53 15.92
CA PHE A 488 32.53 47.82 16.59
C PHE A 488 31.09 48.31 16.86
N ALA A 489 30.80 48.36 18.17
CA ALA A 489 30.50 49.55 18.99
C ALA A 489 29.24 50.41 18.77
N GLY A 490 28.62 50.75 19.92
CA GLY A 490 27.78 51.94 20.12
C GLY A 490 26.31 51.59 20.33
N GLN A 491 25.85 51.53 21.58
CA GLN A 491 25.18 52.62 22.31
C GLN A 491 23.71 52.86 21.92
N ASP A 492 22.88 52.70 22.95
CA ASP A 492 21.68 53.48 23.32
C ASP A 492 20.45 53.51 22.40
N GLY A 493 19.30 53.20 23.03
CA GLY A 493 18.12 54.08 22.92
C GLY A 493 16.82 53.45 22.47
N ASP A 494 15.93 53.29 23.47
CA ASP A 494 14.46 53.22 23.45
C ASP A 494 13.71 52.00 22.88
#